data_AF-A0A9N9PAB4-F1
#
_entry.id   AF-A0A9N9PAB4-F1
#
_cell.length_a   1.000
_cell.length_b   1.000
_cell.length_c   1.000
_cell.angle_alpha   90.00
_cell.angle_beta   90.00
_cell.angle_gamma   90.00
#
_symmetry.space_group_name_H-M   'P 1'
#
loop_
_entity.id
_entity.type
_entity.pdbx_description
1 polymer ?
#
loop_
_entity_poly.entity_id
_entity_poly.type
_entity_poly.pdbx_seq_one_letter_code
_entity_poly.pdbx_strand_id
1 'polypeptide(L)' 'RESYPIQEITPKELHTSLNSNTSTITKPNIILIDVREKDEQLRGIIPTAIPLPRGVLERDIERKVVSIDEVNSET' A
#
# COMPACT_ATOMS: atom_id res chain seq x y z
N ARG A 1 -13.28 -4.84 -22.15
CA ARG A 1 -12.41 -4.45 -21.02
C ARG A 1 -13.14 -4.87 -19.77
N GLU A 2 -12.71 -5.94 -19.11
CA GLU A 2 -13.29 -6.30 -17.82
C GLU A 2 -12.92 -5.19 -16.84
N SER A 3 -13.93 -4.49 -16.31
CA SER A 3 -13.74 -3.52 -15.23
C SER A 3 -13.79 -4.32 -13.95
N TYR A 4 -12.65 -4.57 -13.32
CA TYR A 4 -12.66 -5.05 -11.94
C TYR A 4 -13.25 -3.94 -11.07
N PRO A 5 -14.28 -4.21 -10.26
CA PRO A 5 -14.82 -3.19 -9.36
C PRO A 5 -13.72 -2.76 -8.39
N ILE A 6 -13.38 -1.48 -8.42
CA ILE A 6 -12.47 -0.88 -7.43
C ILE A 6 -13.26 -0.80 -6.12
N GLN A 7 -12.67 -1.35 -5.05
CA GLN A 7 -13.24 -1.25 -3.71
C GLN A 7 -12.67 0.00 -3.03
N GLU A 8 -13.55 0.80 -2.46
CA GLU A 8 -13.19 1.97 -1.68
C GLU A 8 -13.25 1.65 -0.19
N ILE A 9 -12.38 2.31 0.60
CA ILE A 9 -12.38 2.22 2.06
C ILE A 9 -12.40 3.63 2.65
N THR A 10 -12.97 3.75 3.83
CA THR A 10 -12.96 4.98 4.63
C THR A 10 -11.63 5.14 5.38
N PRO A 11 -11.25 6.38 5.75
CA PRO A 11 -10.07 6.61 6.61
C PRO A 11 -10.14 5.84 7.94
N LYS A 12 -11.35 5.66 8.50
CA LYS A 12 -11.56 4.90 9.74
C LYS A 12 -11.22 3.42 9.58
N GLU A 13 -11.61 2.82 8.45
CA GLU A 13 -11.28 1.42 8.13
C GLU A 13 -9.78 1.25 7.90
N LEU A 14 -9.15 2.19 7.19
CA LEU A 14 -7.69 2.22 7.04
C LEU A 14 -6.98 2.29 8.40
N HIS A 15 -7.38 3.22 9.27
CA HIS A 15 -6.81 3.33 10.62
C HIS A 15 -7.00 2.05 11.44
N THR A 16 -8.17 1.41 11.36
CA THR A 16 -8.43 0.15 12.05
C THR A 16 -7.51 -0.95 11.54
N SER A 17 -7.29 -1.00 10.23
CA SER A 17 -6.42 -1.99 9.60
C SER A 17 -4.95 -1.81 9.97
N LEU A 18 -4.47 -0.55 10.02
CA LEU A 18 -3.09 -0.23 10.41
C LEU A 18 -2.81 -0.49 11.91
N ASN A 19 -3.79 -0.22 12.78
CA ASN A 19 -3.64 -0.29 14.24
C ASN A 19 -4.08 -1.63 14.85
N SER A 20 -4.51 -2.60 14.05
CA SER A 20 -4.87 -3.92 14.55
C SER A 20 -3.62 -4.63 15.08
N ASN A 21 -3.38 -4.48 16.39
CA ASN A 21 -2.31 -5.12 17.16
C ASN A 21 -2.63 -6.60 17.46
N THR A 22 -3.18 -7.34 16.49
CA THR A 22 -3.38 -8.78 16.65
C THR A 22 -2.10 -9.49 16.19
N SER A 23 -1.26 -9.90 17.15
CA SER A 23 -0.03 -10.68 16.98
C SER A 23 -0.26 -12.13 16.50
N THR A 24 -1.23 -12.34 15.62
CA THR A 24 -1.37 -13.61 14.90
C THR A 24 -0.55 -13.53 13.62
N ILE A 25 0.22 -14.57 13.34
CA ILE A 25 1.21 -14.80 12.26
C ILE A 25 0.69 -14.54 10.83
N THR A 26 -0.53 -14.04 10.68
CA THR A 26 -1.26 -13.80 9.43
C THR A 26 -1.85 -12.37 9.42
N LYS A 27 -1.03 -11.33 9.52
CA LYS A 27 -1.50 -9.98 9.16
C LYS A 27 -1.62 -9.90 7.63
N PRO A 28 -2.70 -9.36 7.05
CA PRO A 28 -2.61 -8.85 5.70
C PRO A 28 -1.60 -7.71 5.73
N ASN A 29 -0.43 -7.92 5.12
CA ASN A 29 0.53 -6.86 4.86
C ASN A 29 -0.11 -5.89 3.86
N ILE A 30 -0.89 -4.93 4.37
CA ILE A 30 -1.47 -3.89 3.53
C ILE A 30 -0.33 -3.00 3.04
N ILE A 31 -0.19 -2.92 1.73
CA ILE A 31 0.74 -2.01 1.08
C ILE A 31 -0.02 -0.71 0.84
N LEU A 32 0.39 0.34 1.53
CA LEU A 32 -0.17 1.68 1.36
C LEU A 32 0.69 2.46 0.38
N ILE A 33 0.09 3.03 -0.68
CA ILE A 33 0.80 3.76 -1.72
C ILE A 33 0.24 5.19 -1.80
N ASP A 34 1.12 6.18 -1.67
CA ASP A 34 0.78 7.58 -1.87
C ASP A 34 1.07 7.98 -3.32
N VAL A 35 -0.01 8.12 -4.10
CA VAL A 35 0.05 8.41 -5.54
C VAL A 35 0.00 9.89 -5.89
N ARG A 36 0.02 10.78 -4.88
CA ARG A 36 0.05 12.23 -5.07
C ARG A 36 1.36 12.71 -5.68
N GLU A 37 1.41 13.98 -6.05
CA GLU A 37 2.63 14.59 -6.57
C GLU A 37 3.69 14.78 -5.46
N LYS A 38 4.94 14.90 -5.88
CA LYS A 38 6.09 14.94 -4.96
C LYS A 38 6.03 16.10 -3.97
N ASP A 39 5.55 17.26 -4.39
CA ASP A 39 5.44 18.45 -3.53
C ASP A 39 4.37 18.30 -2.45
N GLU A 40 3.29 17.54 -2.72
CA GLU A 40 2.28 17.19 -1.71
C GLU A 40 2.83 16.19 -0.68
N GLN A 41 3.58 15.18 -1.15
CA GLN A 41 4.21 14.18 -0.29
C GLN A 41 5.20 14.82 0.68
N LEU A 42 5.95 15.84 0.23
CA LEU A 42 6.89 16.60 1.08
C LEU A 42 6.20 17.35 2.22
N ARG A 43 4.91 17.68 2.10
CA ARG A 43 4.12 18.31 3.17
C ARG A 43 3.65 17.30 4.23
N GLY A 44 3.78 16.01 3.95
CA GLY A 44 3.41 14.92 4.84
C GLY A 44 2.70 13.80 4.10
N ILE A 45 2.97 12.58 4.56
CA ILE A 45 2.35 11.35 4.07
C ILE A 45 1.73 10.58 5.24
N ILE A 46 0.80 9.69 4.94
CA ILE A 46 0.31 8.73 5.94
C ILE A 46 1.50 7.85 6.35
N PRO A 47 1.73 7.61 7.66
CA PRO A 47 2.78 6.71 8.11
C PRO A 47 2.71 5.36 7.40
N THR A 48 3.88 4.77 7.11
CA THR A 48 4.06 3.52 6.36
C THR A 48 3.62 3.53 4.89
N ALA A 49 3.17 4.67 4.35
CA ALA A 49 2.89 4.80 2.92
C ALA A 49 4.19 4.85 2.08
N ILE A 50 4.18 4.18 0.94
CA ILE A 50 5.25 4.25 -0.07
C ILE A 50 4.94 5.41 -1.01
N PRO A 51 5.81 6.44 -1.12
CA PRO A 51 5.62 7.51 -2.08
C PRO A 51 5.91 7.00 -3.50
N LEU A 52 4.88 6.99 -4.35
CA LEU A 52 4.98 6.61 -5.74
C LEU A 52 3.98 7.41 -6.58
N PRO A 53 4.38 8.61 -7.06
CA PRO A 53 3.50 9.49 -7.82
C PRO A 53 2.83 8.79 -9.00
N ARG A 54 1.58 9.14 -9.27
CA ARG A 54 0.76 8.46 -10.28
C ARG A 54 1.43 8.39 -11.65
N GLY A 55 2.13 9.44 -12.09
CA GLY A 55 2.78 9.46 -13.41
C GLY A 55 3.91 8.45 -13.61
N VAL A 56 4.35 7.78 -12.55
CA VAL A 56 5.40 6.74 -12.59
C VAL A 56 4.95 5.41 -11.99
N LEU A 57 3.70 5.32 -11.54
CA LEU A 57 3.15 4.19 -10.79
C LEU A 57 3.28 2.90 -11.57
N GLU A 58 2.75 2.85 -12.79
CA GLU A 58 2.72 1.63 -13.61
C GLU A 58 4.11 1.14 -14.00
N ARG A 59 5.09 2.05 -14.12
CA ARG A 59 6.48 1.71 -14.47
C ARG A 59 7.27 1.12 -13.29
N ASP A 60 7.01 1.63 -12.09
CA ASP A 60 7.88 1.40 -10.93
C ASP A 60 7.21 0.54 -9.83
N ILE A 61 5.91 0.22 -9.95
CA ILE A 61 5.14 -0.52 -8.93
C ILE A 61 5.76 -1.88 -8.60
N GLU A 62 6.12 -2.69 -9.60
CA GLU A 62 6.69 -4.04 -9.42
C GLU A 62 8.04 -4.01 -8.70
N ARG A 63 8.81 -2.92 -8.83
CA ARG A 63 10.11 -2.78 -8.16
C ARG A 63 9.98 -2.31 -6.72
N LYS A 64 8.94 -1.54 -6.42
CA LYS A 64 8.74 -0.92 -5.09
C LYS A 64 7.89 -1.77 -4.17
N VAL A 65 7.00 -2.59 -4.74
CA VAL A 65 6.11 -3.47 -4.00
C VAL A 65 6.60 -4.88 -4.24
N VAL A 66 7.38 -5.41 -3.30
CA VAL A 66 7.77 -6.82 -3.34
C VAL A 66 6.51 -7.65 -3.11
N SER A 67 6.21 -8.56 -4.03
CA SER A 67 5.11 -9.50 -3.86
C SER A 67 5.28 -10.26 -2.55
N ILE A 68 4.25 -10.23 -1.70
CA ILE A 68 4.21 -10.97 -0.43
C ILE A 68 4.41 -12.49 -0.63
N ASP A 69 4.25 -12.99 -1.86
CA ASP A 69 4.49 -14.37 -2.23
C ASP A 69 5.98 -14.79 -2.22
N GLU A 70 6.93 -13.86 -2.33
CA GLU A 70 8.38 -14.19 -2.29
C GLU A 70 8.97 -14.27 -0.87
N VAL A 71 8.24 -13.80 0.15
CA VAL A 71 8.74 -13.78 1.54
C VAL A 71 8.49 -15.11 2.27
N ASN A 72 7.67 -16.00 1.69
CA ASN A 72 7.38 -17.33 2.25
C ASN A 72 8.11 -18.48 1.52
N SER A 73 8.97 -18.19 0.54
CA SER A 73 9.75 -19.18 -0.22
C SER A 73 11.21 -19.33 0.23
N GLU A 74 11.70 -18.47 1.13
CA GLU A 74 13.02 -18.61 1.75
C GLU A 74 12.91 -19.08 3.20
N THR A 75 12.84 -20.41 3.33
CA THR A 75 13.34 -21.28 4.43
C THR A 75 12.78 -21.12 5.85
#